data_AF-A0A3C1HBR7-F1
#
_entry.id   AF-A0A3C1HBR7-F1
#
_cell.length_a   1.000
_cell.length_b   1.000
_cell.length_c   1.000
_cell.angle_alpha   90.00
_cell.angle_beta   90.00
_cell.angle_gamma   90.00
#
_symmetry.space_group_name_H-M   'P 1'
#
loop_
_entity.id
_entity.type
_entity.pdbx_description
1 polymer ?
#
loop_
_entity_poly.entity_id
_entity_poly.type
_entity_poly.pdbx_seq_one_letter_code
_entity_poly.pdbx_strand_id
1 'polypeptide(L)'
;GLAWRAAGLLPDNTDEKARILCTAGSWLKVRDGDAADVFYKALVRHCRKTAIGRQADEMRWFPVLDESGNPRPWKRPAATPESKPEPASDAVPEPPAGEPTSAPEPVDPAPQ
;
A
#
# COMPACT_ATOMS: atom_id res chain seq x y z
N GLY A 1 3.73 -10.96 -6.69
CA GLY A 1 4.08 -11.87 -5.58
C GLY A 1 3.24 -13.13 -5.63
N LEU A 2 3.72 -14.24 -5.05
CA LEU A 2 3.03 -15.55 -5.06
C LEU A 2 1.62 -15.46 -4.44
N ALA A 3 1.47 -14.75 -3.32
CA ALA A 3 0.21 -14.54 -2.64
C ALA A 3 -0.85 -13.85 -3.53
N TRP A 4 -0.44 -12.91 -4.38
CA TRP A 4 -1.34 -12.23 -5.31
C TRP A 4 -1.90 -13.17 -6.38
N ARG A 5 -1.05 -14.06 -6.92
CA ARG A 5 -1.49 -15.06 -7.91
C ARG A 5 -2.41 -16.10 -7.26
N ALA A 6 -2.08 -16.54 -6.05
CA ALA A 6 -2.93 -17.46 -5.28
C ALA A 6 -4.31 -16.83 -4.98
N ALA A 7 -4.35 -15.58 -4.54
CA ALA A 7 -5.60 -14.85 -4.30
C ALA A 7 -6.42 -14.65 -5.59
N GLY A 8 -5.76 -14.50 -6.75
CA GLY A 8 -6.43 -14.43 -8.05
C GLY A 8 -7.05 -15.75 -8.52
N LEU A 9 -6.55 -16.89 -8.04
CA LEU A 9 -7.10 -18.22 -8.36
C LEU A 9 -8.30 -18.58 -7.49
N LEU A 10 -8.46 -17.93 -6.33
CA LEU A 10 -9.55 -18.20 -5.42
C LEU A 10 -10.81 -17.38 -5.74
N PRO A 11 -12.00 -17.98 -5.59
CA PRO A 11 -13.25 -17.25 -5.77
C PRO A 11 -13.41 -16.15 -4.73
N ASP A 12 -14.13 -15.10 -5.13
CA ASP A 12 -14.40 -13.95 -4.26
C ASP A 12 -15.22 -14.34 -3.02
N ASN A 13 -15.03 -13.62 -1.93
CA ASN A 13 -15.68 -13.86 -0.63
C ASN A 13 -15.37 -15.22 0.02
N THR A 14 -14.25 -15.85 -0.32
CA THR A 14 -13.73 -17.00 0.45
C THR A 14 -12.85 -16.55 1.60
N ASP A 15 -12.93 -17.27 2.72
CA ASP A 15 -12.09 -17.01 3.88
C ASP A 15 -10.60 -17.24 3.57
N GLU A 16 -10.27 -18.24 2.74
CA GLU A 16 -8.88 -18.49 2.31
C GLU A 16 -8.27 -17.32 1.52
N LYS A 17 -9.02 -16.74 0.57
CA LYS A 17 -8.57 -15.54 -0.17
C LYS A 17 -8.35 -14.37 0.78
N ALA A 18 -9.27 -14.19 1.73
CA ALA A 18 -9.17 -13.14 2.72
C ALA A 18 -7.95 -13.34 3.64
N ARG A 19 -7.67 -14.57 4.08
CA ARG A 19 -6.48 -14.93 4.86
C ARG A 19 -5.20 -14.63 4.09
N ILE A 20 -5.11 -15.07 2.83
CA ILE A 20 -3.90 -14.84 2.01
C ILE A 20 -3.64 -13.35 1.82
N LEU A 21 -4.67 -12.56 1.48
CA LEU A 21 -4.53 -11.11 1.30
C LEU A 21 -4.18 -10.40 2.61
N CYS A 22 -4.81 -10.79 3.72
CA CYS A 22 -4.59 -10.19 5.03
C CYS A 22 -3.20 -10.50 5.58
N THR A 23 -2.76 -11.76 5.50
CA THR A 23 -1.42 -12.18 5.90
C THR A 23 -0.39 -11.50 5.01
N ALA A 24 -0.52 -11.54 3.68
CA ALA A 24 0.43 -10.87 2.79
C ALA A 24 0.52 -9.36 3.07
N GLY A 25 -0.61 -8.66 3.13
CA GLY A 25 -0.64 -7.23 3.42
C GLY A 25 -0.05 -6.86 4.77
N SER A 26 -0.26 -7.70 5.80
CA SER A 26 0.32 -7.50 7.14
C SER A 26 1.83 -7.62 7.16
N TRP A 27 2.43 -8.45 6.29
CA TRP A 27 3.88 -8.53 6.14
C TRP A 27 4.41 -7.34 5.33
N LEU A 28 3.68 -6.93 4.29
CA LEU A 28 4.08 -5.79 3.48
C LEU A 28 4.02 -4.47 4.24
N LYS A 29 3.13 -4.29 5.23
CA LYS A 29 3.08 -3.04 6.02
C LYS A 29 4.43 -2.67 6.66
N VAL A 30 5.26 -3.67 6.99
CA VAL A 30 6.56 -3.48 7.66
C VAL A 30 7.65 -3.10 6.65
N ARG A 31 7.43 -3.38 5.37
CA ARG A 31 8.43 -3.24 4.31
C ARG A 31 8.07 -2.16 3.28
N ASP A 32 6.83 -2.18 2.82
CA ASP A 32 6.26 -1.35 1.76
C ASP A 32 4.79 -1.03 2.07
N GLY A 33 4.53 0.14 2.65
CA GLY A 33 3.18 0.59 3.00
C GLY A 33 2.25 0.73 1.78
N ASP A 34 2.78 1.23 0.66
CA ASP A 34 2.06 1.40 -0.60
C ASP A 34 1.54 0.07 -1.15
N ALA A 35 2.41 -0.94 -1.15
CA ALA A 35 2.02 -2.25 -1.61
C ALA A 35 0.98 -2.87 -0.67
N ALA A 36 1.09 -2.68 0.66
CA ALA A 36 0.07 -3.13 1.60
C ALA A 36 -1.31 -2.51 1.33
N ASP A 37 -1.39 -1.23 0.95
CA ASP A 37 -2.66 -0.56 0.61
C ASP A 37 -3.37 -1.23 -0.59
N VAL A 38 -2.62 -1.67 -1.59
CA VAL A 38 -3.17 -2.41 -2.75
C VAL A 38 -3.81 -3.72 -2.29
N PHE A 39 -3.17 -4.45 -1.36
CA PHE A 39 -3.73 -5.69 -0.79
C PHE A 39 -4.99 -5.40 0.05
N TYR A 40 -5.00 -4.30 0.80
CA TYR A 40 -6.16 -3.89 1.60
C TYR A 40 -7.37 -3.56 0.71
N LYS A 41 -7.16 -2.77 -0.34
CA LYS A 41 -8.22 -2.44 -1.31
C LYS A 41 -8.79 -3.70 -1.98
N ALA A 42 -7.93 -4.64 -2.35
CA ALA A 42 -8.35 -5.93 -2.90
C ALA A 42 -9.16 -6.74 -1.86
N LEU A 43 -8.72 -6.78 -0.60
CA LEU A 43 -9.40 -7.47 0.48
C LEU A 43 -10.82 -6.93 0.69
N VAL A 44 -10.99 -5.61 0.81
CA VAL A 44 -12.32 -5.00 1.01
C VAL A 44 -13.21 -5.18 -0.20
N ARG A 45 -12.67 -5.03 -1.42
CA ARG A 45 -13.45 -5.15 -2.65
C ARG A 45 -13.95 -6.59 -2.89
N HIS A 46 -13.11 -7.58 -2.67
CA HIS A 46 -13.39 -8.98 -3.01
C HIS A 46 -13.93 -9.80 -1.83
N CYS A 47 -13.62 -9.43 -0.59
CA CYS A 47 -13.91 -10.25 0.60
C CYS A 47 -14.81 -9.56 1.64
N ARG A 48 -15.56 -8.49 1.30
CA ARG A 48 -16.48 -7.81 2.24
C ARG A 48 -17.51 -8.69 2.95
N LYS A 49 -17.87 -9.85 2.40
CA LYS A 49 -18.83 -10.76 3.02
C LYS A 49 -18.20 -11.66 4.09
N THR A 50 -16.87 -11.84 4.07
CA THR A 50 -16.17 -12.67 5.05
C THR A 50 -15.97 -11.93 6.38
N ALA A 51 -15.72 -12.67 7.45
CA ALA A 51 -15.43 -12.08 8.75
C ALA A 51 -14.19 -11.17 8.69
N ILE A 52 -13.15 -11.62 7.97
CA ILE A 52 -11.88 -10.89 7.81
C ILE A 52 -12.11 -9.60 7.03
N GLY A 53 -12.79 -9.66 5.88
CA GLY A 53 -12.98 -8.48 5.03
C GLY A 53 -13.93 -7.46 5.67
N ARG A 54 -14.96 -7.91 6.40
CA ARG A 54 -15.86 -7.03 7.14
C ARG A 54 -15.13 -6.30 8.27
N GLN A 55 -14.35 -7.03 9.05
CA GLN A 55 -13.58 -6.42 10.13
C GLN A 55 -12.49 -5.48 9.57
N ALA A 56 -11.88 -5.83 8.44
CA ALA A 56 -10.94 -4.95 7.76
C ALA A 56 -11.58 -3.64 7.29
N ASP A 57 -12.79 -3.71 6.73
CA ASP A 57 -13.58 -2.55 6.32
C ASP A 57 -13.97 -1.67 7.54
N GLU A 58 -14.42 -2.30 8.63
CA GLU A 58 -14.77 -1.62 9.88
C GLU A 58 -13.59 -0.92 10.54
N MET A 59 -12.41 -1.54 10.54
CA MET A 59 -11.16 -0.97 11.06
C MET A 59 -10.47 -0.04 10.05
N ARG A 60 -10.92 -0.08 8.80
CA ARG A 60 -10.27 0.52 7.63
C ARG A 60 -8.80 0.13 7.47
N TRP A 61 -8.43 -1.05 7.98
CA TRP A 61 -7.05 -1.54 8.07
C TRP A 61 -7.02 -3.08 8.24
N PHE A 62 -5.85 -3.71 8.17
CA PHE A 62 -5.72 -5.17 8.30
C PHE A 62 -6.05 -5.68 9.72
N PRO A 63 -6.99 -6.62 9.89
CA PRO A 63 -7.25 -7.25 11.18
C PRO A 63 -6.13 -8.21 11.57
N VAL A 64 -5.89 -8.37 12.87
CA VAL A 64 -4.92 -9.35 13.39
C VAL A 64 -5.57 -10.73 13.35
N LEU A 65 -4.96 -11.67 12.63
CA LEU A 65 -5.42 -13.06 12.60
C LEU A 65 -4.81 -13.85 13.76
N ASP A 66 -5.55 -14.82 14.31
CA ASP A 66 -5.00 -15.82 15.23
C ASP A 66 -4.32 -16.97 14.45
N GLU A 67 -3.73 -17.92 15.18
CA GLU A 67 -3.06 -19.11 14.61
C GLU A 67 -4.01 -19.96 13.74
N SER A 68 -5.32 -19.89 13.99
CA SER A 68 -6.36 -20.57 13.19
C SER A 68 -6.74 -19.81 11.91
N GLY A 69 -6.19 -18.61 11.70
CA GLY A 69 -6.50 -17.75 10.56
C GLY A 69 -7.85 -17.04 10.67
N ASN A 70 -8.43 -16.91 11.85
CA ASN A 70 -9.63 -16.15 12.11
C ASN A 70 -9.26 -14.73 12.58
N PRO A 71 -10.06 -13.71 12.23
CA PRO A 71 -9.80 -12.36 12.72
C PRO A 71 -10.05 -12.34 14.23
N ARG A 72 -9.05 -11.93 15.01
CA ARG A 72 -9.22 -11.70 16.44
C ARG A 72 -10.23 -10.57 16.62
N PRO A 73 -11.21 -10.71 17.53
CA PRO A 73 -12.24 -9.70 17.72
C PRO A 73 -11.59 -8.37 18.12
N TRP A 74 -11.70 -7.38 17.23
CA TRP A 74 -11.18 -6.05 17.50
C TRP A 74 -12.17 -5.27 18.35
N LYS A 75 -11.78 -4.95 19.59
CA LYS A 75 -12.48 -3.93 20.38
C LYS A 75 -12.09 -2.57 19.81
N ARG A 76 -13.04 -1.85 19.23
CA ARG A 76 -12.88 -0.44 18.86
C ARG A 76 -12.38 0.32 20.09
N PRO A 77 -11.13 0.80 20.13
CA PRO A 77 -10.75 1.80 21.13
C PRO A 77 -11.60 3.04 20.86
N ALA A 78 -12.14 3.66 21.91
CA ALA A 78 -12.92 4.89 21.79
C ALA A 78 -12.09 5.94 21.03
N ALA A 79 -12.44 6.16 19.76
CA ALA A 79 -11.92 7.15 18.83
C ALA A 79 -10.54 7.75 19.16
N THR A 80 -9.46 7.06 18.80
CA THR A 80 -8.20 7.74 18.46
C THR A 80 -8.08 7.73 16.94
N PRO A 81 -8.17 8.90 16.27
CA PRO A 81 -8.17 8.97 14.82
C PRO A 81 -6.73 9.03 14.30
N GLU A 82 -5.94 7.96 14.36
CA GLU A 82 -4.63 8.01 13.69
C GLU A 82 -4.04 6.62 13.42
N SER A 83 -4.23 6.14 12.19
CA SER A 83 -3.29 5.29 11.45
C SER A 83 -3.79 5.14 10.02
N LYS A 84 -4.05 6.29 9.37
CA LYS A 84 -3.76 6.39 7.95
C LYS A 84 -2.24 6.57 7.94
N PRO A 85 -1.41 5.72 7.32
CA PRO A 85 -0.12 6.22 6.91
C PRO A 85 -0.47 7.38 5.98
N GLU A 86 -0.19 8.59 6.43
CA GLU A 86 -0.11 9.74 5.55
C GLU A 86 0.66 9.28 4.33
N PRO A 87 0.17 9.53 3.11
CA PRO A 87 1.00 9.25 1.95
C PRO A 87 2.29 10.04 2.22
N ALA A 88 3.41 9.34 2.32
CA ALA A 88 4.68 9.98 2.12
C ALA A 88 4.65 10.50 0.68
N SER A 89 4.03 11.67 0.50
CA SER A 89 4.52 12.67 -0.44
C SER A 89 5.88 13.10 0.09
N ASP A 90 6.84 12.18 0.02
CA ASP A 90 8.19 12.58 -0.25
C ASP A 90 8.12 13.09 -1.69
N ALA A 91 8.06 14.40 -1.79
CA ALA A 91 8.22 15.11 -3.03
C ALA A 91 9.42 14.49 -3.74
N VAL A 92 9.17 13.87 -4.89
CA VAL A 92 10.18 13.48 -5.86
C VAL A 92 11.12 14.68 -6.02
N PRO A 93 12.39 14.67 -5.58
CA PRO A 93 13.35 15.50 -6.28
C PRO A 93 13.53 14.80 -7.62
N GLU A 94 12.79 15.31 -8.60
CA GLU A 94 12.99 15.02 -10.01
C GLU A 94 14.50 15.15 -10.26
N PRO A 95 15.21 14.07 -10.67
CA PRO A 95 16.58 14.26 -11.11
C PRO A 95 16.49 15.19 -12.32
N PRO A 96 17.13 16.38 -12.31
CA PRO A 96 17.11 17.22 -13.49
C PRO A 96 17.71 16.40 -14.63
N ALA A 97 16.86 16.14 -15.63
CA ALA A 97 17.25 15.54 -16.88
C ALA A 97 18.53 16.20 -17.35
N GLY A 98 19.60 15.40 -17.47
CA GLY A 98 20.72 15.80 -18.28
C GLY A 98 20.22 15.93 -19.71
N GLU A 99 20.28 17.14 -20.25
CA GLU A 99 20.39 17.33 -21.69
C GLU A 99 21.43 18.42 -22.01
N PRO A 100 22.03 18.35 -23.20
CA PRO A 100 23.39 18.77 -23.46
C PRO A 100 23.47 20.14 -24.14
N THR A 101 24.71 20.64 -24.25
CA THR A 101 25.21 21.58 -25.26
C THR A 101 24.64 23.01 -25.26
N SER A 102 25.49 23.98 -24.92
CA SER A 102 25.72 25.15 -25.77
C SER A 102 26.92 25.92 -25.24
N ALA A 103 28.00 25.88 -26.03
CA ALA A 103 29.09 26.82 -25.92
C ALA A 103 28.57 28.24 -26.15
N PRO A 104 29.02 29.24 -25.37
CA PRO A 104 29.03 30.60 -25.85
C PRO A 104 30.39 30.89 -26.52
N GLU A 105 30.33 31.29 -27.79
CA GLU A 105 31.41 31.91 -28.54
C GLU A 105 32.06 33.07 -27.75
N PRO A 106 33.38 33.30 -27.87
CA PRO A 106 34.00 34.51 -27.35
C PRO A 106 33.61 35.72 -28.23
N VAL A 107 32.76 36.58 -27.67
CA VAL A 107 32.48 37.91 -28.23
C VAL A 107 33.53 38.91 -27.73
N ASP A 108 34.40 39.32 -28.65
CA ASP A 108 35.23 40.53 -28.58
C ASP A 108 34.33 41.75 -28.34
N PRO A 109 34.69 42.68 -27.43
CA PRO A 109 35.27 43.93 -27.94
C PRO A 109 36.23 44.65 -26.96
N ALA A 110 37.37 45.13 -27.47
CA ALA A 110 38.13 46.18 -26.81
C ALA A 110 38.37 47.38 -27.74
N PRO A 111 37.81 48.56 -27.41
CA PRO A 111 38.39 49.82 -27.85
C PRO A 111 38.90 50.65 -26.66
N GLN A 112 40.22 50.86 -26.62
CA GLN A 112 40.89 52.10 -26.19
C GLN A 112 42.09 52.30 -27.10
#